data_AF-Q8XI03-F1
#
_entry.id   AF-Q8XI03-F1
#
_cell.length_a   1.000
_cell.length_b   1.000
_cell.length_c   1.000
_cell.angle_alpha   90.00
_cell.angle_beta   90.00
_cell.angle_gamma   90.00
#
_symmetry.space_group_name_H-M   'P 1'
#
loop_
_entity.id
_entity.type
_entity.pdbx_description
1 polymer ?
#
loop_
_entity_poly.entity_id
_entity_poly.type
_entity_poly.pdbx_seq_one_letter_code
_entity_poly.pdbx_strand_id
1 'polypeptide(L)'
;MIEGDKRLNIVFTGDSITHGPLHTKGYRSYTEHFRERLKEKFKNNIVKEHIMVFNTGVSGATTRDIIRDFNICVNIYDPDIVFIMLGMNDSSNEIVPLEEYRKNILELINKVREIGAIPILQTSNIIKMDLSRKSLKFYMDILREVARGNDVMLIDHYSHWEDLEKENSNIKNELLSDLIHPNEKGHLEIVKFIFKELDIFEEDSYTCNLSYPIKAENYFEGKVHSKYNQEIFNTISNKTSLQEELIKSNKENLNDNLEAITNLINEDEKGIWVFLGDEDTNGTGDTFGYKNYVEYVEERIRWELNHGCINKREKFMINFGTEKVNSEYLMNNFEDLVSKYNPKAVFIMIGGNEKINPEEFKHNLVNIVSKVKSINSIPILQSPIKNGRDIEGYVKVIREVSKEEEIFLIDHYEYWDRLSKVQKELIESWLVEGRANHRGHLEIAKKIFKDLRIYDHNSLICGFTIEKF
;
A
#
# COMPACT_ATOMS: atom_id res chain seq x y z
N MET A 1 6.36 -22.78 -5.65
CA MET A 1 5.17 -22.46 -4.81
C MET A 1 4.26 -21.41 -5.46
N ILE A 2 4.76 -20.49 -6.30
CA ILE A 2 3.96 -19.41 -6.93
C ILE A 2 3.82 -19.66 -8.44
N GLU A 3 3.56 -20.90 -8.85
CA GLU A 3 3.32 -21.27 -10.25
C GLU A 3 1.95 -21.96 -10.34
N GLY A 4 1.02 -21.41 -11.11
CA GLY A 4 -0.30 -22.03 -11.31
C GLY A 4 -1.41 -21.11 -11.81
N ASP A 5 -2.51 -21.73 -12.28
CA ASP A 5 -3.71 -21.07 -12.83
C ASP A 5 -4.77 -20.68 -11.78
N LYS A 6 -4.49 -20.84 -10.47
CA LYS A 6 -5.44 -20.53 -9.40
C LYS A 6 -5.20 -19.13 -8.80
N ARG A 7 -6.29 -18.51 -8.33
CA ARG A 7 -6.24 -17.40 -7.39
C ARG A 7 -5.37 -17.79 -6.20
N LEU A 8 -4.51 -16.89 -5.75
CA LEU A 8 -3.61 -17.10 -4.62
C LEU A 8 -3.80 -15.98 -3.61
N ASN A 9 -4.22 -16.29 -2.40
CA ASN A 9 -4.31 -15.35 -1.30
C ASN A 9 -3.11 -15.57 -0.37
N ILE A 10 -2.24 -14.58 -0.25
CA ILE A 10 -1.05 -14.61 0.61
C ILE A 10 -1.28 -13.69 1.79
N VAL A 11 -1.17 -14.22 3.00
CA VAL A 11 -1.28 -13.44 4.24
C VAL A 11 0.10 -13.31 4.87
N PHE A 12 0.51 -12.08 5.15
CA PHE A 12 1.61 -11.77 6.06
C PHE A 12 1.03 -11.38 7.41
N THR A 13 1.29 -12.18 8.44
CA THR A 13 0.87 -11.93 9.82
C THR A 13 2.07 -11.81 10.75
N GLY A 14 1.91 -11.04 11.83
CA GLY A 14 2.99 -10.74 12.74
C GLY A 14 2.75 -9.48 13.55
N ASP A 15 3.84 -8.84 13.97
CA ASP A 15 3.80 -7.69 14.86
C ASP A 15 3.99 -6.33 14.14
N SER A 16 4.58 -5.34 14.83
CA SER A 16 4.86 -4.00 14.28
C SER A 16 5.80 -4.05 13.08
N ILE A 17 6.69 -5.03 12.99
CA ILE A 17 7.62 -5.17 11.87
C ILE A 17 6.87 -5.65 10.62
N THR A 18 5.92 -6.59 10.77
CA THR A 18 5.03 -6.99 9.67
C THR A 18 4.10 -5.84 9.28
N HIS A 19 3.54 -5.13 10.26
CA HIS A 19 2.66 -3.99 10.01
C HIS A 19 3.38 -2.88 9.20
N GLY A 20 4.59 -2.47 9.62
CA GLY A 20 5.46 -1.55 8.88
C GLY A 20 5.02 -0.09 8.67
N PRO A 21 4.13 0.55 9.48
CA PRO A 21 3.58 1.86 9.09
C PRO A 21 4.42 3.07 9.55
N LEU A 22 5.06 3.01 10.73
CA LEU A 22 5.73 4.17 11.33
C LEU A 22 7.17 4.35 10.82
N HIS A 23 7.90 3.24 10.70
CA HIS A 23 9.35 3.25 10.53
C HIS A 23 9.79 3.33 9.07
N THR A 24 8.86 3.14 8.14
CA THR A 24 9.07 3.26 6.69
C THR A 24 8.91 4.68 6.19
N LYS A 25 8.35 5.63 6.95
CA LYS A 25 8.25 7.06 6.59
C LYS A 25 7.76 7.27 5.13
N GLY A 26 6.62 6.67 4.76
CA GLY A 26 6.02 6.79 3.43
C GLY A 26 6.66 5.94 2.31
N TYR A 27 7.79 5.30 2.58
CA TYR A 27 8.28 4.19 1.74
C TYR A 27 7.42 2.95 1.94
N ARG A 28 7.48 2.00 1.00
CA ARG A 28 6.79 0.72 1.15
C ARG A 28 7.40 -0.11 2.29
N SER A 29 6.53 -0.80 3.02
CA SER A 29 6.89 -1.93 3.87
C SER A 29 7.30 -3.13 3.02
N TYR A 30 7.90 -4.14 3.65
CA TYR A 30 8.39 -5.33 2.95
C TYR A 30 7.25 -6.11 2.28
N THR A 31 6.04 -6.10 2.86
CA THR A 31 4.85 -6.76 2.31
C THR A 31 4.31 -6.01 1.08
N GLU A 32 4.37 -4.68 1.09
CA GLU A 32 4.01 -3.84 -0.06
C GLU A 32 5.02 -3.99 -1.19
N HIS A 33 6.32 -4.07 -0.88
CA HIS A 33 7.34 -4.42 -1.89
C HIS A 33 7.12 -5.82 -2.47
N PHE A 34 6.73 -6.79 -1.64
CA PHE A 34 6.41 -8.14 -2.11
C PHE A 34 5.23 -8.11 -3.08
N ARG A 35 4.17 -7.37 -2.75
CA ARG A 35 3.02 -7.14 -3.64
C ARG A 35 3.43 -6.49 -4.96
N GLU A 36 4.29 -5.48 -4.92
CA GLU A 36 4.81 -4.81 -6.12
C GLU A 36 5.62 -5.77 -7.02
N ARG A 37 6.46 -6.65 -6.43
CA ARG A 37 7.20 -7.67 -7.18
C ARG A 37 6.28 -8.63 -7.92
N LEU A 38 5.22 -9.08 -7.27
CA LEU A 38 4.22 -9.93 -7.92
C LEU A 38 3.49 -9.19 -9.05
N LYS A 39 3.18 -7.89 -8.86
CA LYS A 39 2.61 -7.05 -9.91
C LYS A 39 3.51 -6.89 -11.14
N GLU A 40 4.80 -6.67 -10.94
CA GLU A 40 5.78 -6.62 -12.03
C GLU A 40 5.83 -7.95 -12.80
N LYS A 41 5.85 -9.07 -12.08
CA LYS A 41 5.82 -10.42 -12.69
C LYS A 41 4.53 -10.68 -13.49
N PHE A 42 3.39 -10.11 -13.08
CA PHE A 42 2.14 -10.17 -13.85
C PHE A 42 2.23 -9.42 -15.18
N LYS A 43 2.79 -8.21 -15.19
CA LYS A 43 2.97 -7.44 -16.44
C LYS A 43 3.80 -8.21 -17.47
N ASN A 44 4.75 -9.01 -17.00
CA ASN A 44 5.61 -9.82 -17.86
C ASN A 44 4.99 -11.20 -18.25
N ASN A 45 3.71 -11.45 -17.96
CA ASN A 45 3.00 -12.72 -18.20
C ASN A 45 3.61 -13.95 -17.50
N ILE A 46 4.41 -13.77 -16.46
CA ILE A 46 5.07 -14.87 -15.72
C ILE A 46 4.11 -15.46 -14.67
N VAL A 47 3.15 -14.68 -14.19
CA VAL A 47 2.10 -15.10 -13.23
C VAL A 47 0.76 -14.51 -13.69
N LYS A 48 -0.40 -15.15 -13.44
CA LYS A 48 -1.73 -14.65 -13.85
C LYS A 48 -2.42 -13.79 -12.76
N GLU A 49 -3.34 -12.91 -13.20
CA GLU A 49 -3.94 -11.71 -12.55
C GLU A 49 -4.66 -11.86 -11.18
N HIS A 50 -4.42 -12.90 -10.37
CA HIS A 50 -5.23 -13.20 -9.18
C HIS A 50 -4.42 -13.50 -7.90
N ILE A 51 -3.26 -12.86 -7.68
CA ILE A 51 -2.61 -12.90 -6.36
C ILE A 51 -3.03 -11.70 -5.51
N MET A 52 -3.57 -11.99 -4.34
CA MET A 52 -3.83 -11.01 -3.28
C MET A 52 -2.78 -11.13 -2.19
N VAL A 53 -2.29 -10.00 -1.70
CA VAL A 53 -1.35 -9.94 -0.58
C VAL A 53 -1.99 -9.13 0.54
N PHE A 54 -2.20 -9.76 1.69
CA PHE A 54 -2.81 -9.16 2.87
C PHE A 54 -1.77 -8.97 3.97
N ASN A 55 -1.52 -7.72 4.36
CA ASN A 55 -0.76 -7.42 5.57
C ASN A 55 -1.70 -7.29 6.77
N THR A 56 -1.59 -8.24 7.69
CA THR A 56 -2.41 -8.36 8.92
C THR A 56 -1.58 -8.13 10.19
N GLY A 57 -0.39 -7.54 10.04
CA GLY A 57 0.50 -7.26 11.18
C GLY A 57 -0.15 -6.34 12.21
N VAL A 58 0.00 -6.68 13.50
CA VAL A 58 -0.55 -5.92 14.61
C VAL A 58 0.57 -5.44 15.52
N SER A 59 0.78 -4.12 15.58
CA SER A 59 1.80 -3.53 16.45
C SER A 59 1.69 -4.00 17.90
N GLY A 60 2.79 -4.54 18.45
CA GLY A 60 2.84 -5.06 19.82
C GLY A 60 2.33 -6.49 19.99
N ALA A 61 1.79 -7.12 18.95
CA ALA A 61 1.26 -8.48 19.04
C ALA A 61 2.35 -9.49 19.41
N THR A 62 1.95 -10.45 20.24
CA THR A 62 2.71 -11.66 20.57
C THR A 62 2.08 -12.87 19.89
N THR A 63 2.70 -14.04 20.02
CA THR A 63 2.07 -15.29 19.57
C THR A 63 0.73 -15.58 20.24
N ARG A 64 0.53 -15.16 21.52
CA ARG A 64 -0.77 -15.29 22.21
C ARG A 64 -1.88 -14.52 21.52
N ASP A 65 -1.58 -13.32 21.06
CA ASP A 65 -2.55 -12.43 20.43
C ASP A 65 -2.98 -12.98 19.07
N ILE A 66 -2.03 -13.40 18.24
CA ILE A 66 -2.34 -13.95 16.91
C ILE A 66 -3.08 -15.28 17.02
N ILE A 67 -2.82 -16.11 18.04
CA ILE A 67 -3.62 -17.32 18.29
C ILE A 67 -5.06 -16.97 18.67
N ARG A 68 -5.23 -16.04 19.64
CA ARG A 68 -6.56 -15.59 20.10
C ARG A 68 -7.38 -15.05 18.93
N ASP A 69 -6.76 -14.22 18.10
CA ASP A 69 -7.42 -13.50 17.02
C ASP A 69 -7.20 -14.16 15.65
N PHE A 70 -6.78 -15.43 15.61
CA PHE A 70 -6.40 -16.16 14.38
C PHE A 70 -7.45 -16.06 13.27
N ASN A 71 -8.72 -16.11 13.65
CA ASN A 71 -9.78 -16.00 12.66
C ASN A 71 -9.74 -14.66 11.91
N ILE A 72 -9.54 -13.55 12.63
CA ILE A 72 -9.52 -12.20 12.06
C ILE A 72 -8.18 -11.90 11.38
N CYS A 73 -7.06 -12.33 11.98
CA CYS A 73 -5.72 -12.07 11.46
C CYS A 73 -5.32 -12.99 10.29
N VAL A 74 -5.98 -14.14 10.11
CA VAL A 74 -5.56 -15.14 9.11
C VAL A 74 -6.74 -15.78 8.37
N ASN A 75 -7.66 -16.42 9.08
CA ASN A 75 -8.64 -17.33 8.44
C ASN A 75 -9.59 -16.64 7.46
N ILE A 76 -10.07 -15.44 7.77
CA ILE A 76 -11.10 -14.75 6.96
C ILE A 76 -10.61 -14.35 5.55
N TYR A 77 -9.31 -14.44 5.28
CA TYR A 77 -8.72 -14.13 3.99
C TYR A 77 -8.67 -15.32 3.04
N ASP A 78 -9.12 -16.50 3.50
CA ASP A 78 -9.03 -17.75 2.74
C ASP A 78 -7.62 -17.94 2.15
N PRO A 79 -6.56 -17.94 3.01
CA PRO A 79 -5.19 -17.91 2.53
C PRO A 79 -4.76 -19.24 1.92
N ASP A 80 -3.91 -19.19 0.91
CA ASP A 80 -3.16 -20.33 0.40
C ASP A 80 -1.77 -20.42 1.06
N ILE A 81 -1.20 -19.26 1.41
CA ILE A 81 0.12 -19.13 2.04
C ILE A 81 0.04 -18.13 3.19
N VAL A 82 0.60 -18.49 4.34
CA VAL A 82 0.67 -17.62 5.52
C VAL A 82 2.11 -17.46 5.98
N PHE A 83 2.66 -16.27 5.80
CA PHE A 83 3.94 -15.86 6.36
C PHE A 83 3.74 -15.39 7.80
N ILE A 84 4.50 -15.97 8.74
CA ILE A 84 4.39 -15.70 10.18
C ILE A 84 5.72 -15.19 10.70
N MET A 85 5.77 -13.90 11.07
CA MET A 85 6.94 -13.27 11.70
C MET A 85 6.58 -12.77 13.11
N LEU A 86 6.93 -13.56 14.13
CA LEU A 86 6.63 -13.31 15.55
C LEU A 86 7.82 -13.70 16.42
N GLY A 87 7.89 -13.16 17.64
CA GLY A 87 8.99 -13.40 18.58
C GLY A 87 9.66 -12.12 19.10
N MET A 88 9.56 -11.02 18.36
CA MET A 88 10.12 -9.73 18.80
C MET A 88 9.43 -9.26 20.08
N ASN A 89 8.10 -9.28 20.16
CA ASN A 89 7.39 -8.86 21.37
C ASN A 89 7.30 -9.95 22.43
N ASP A 90 7.22 -11.22 22.02
CA ASP A 90 7.29 -12.38 22.92
C ASP A 90 8.56 -12.35 23.80
N SER A 91 9.70 -12.00 23.18
CA SER A 91 11.00 -11.90 23.87
C SER A 91 11.16 -10.69 24.78
N SER A 92 10.33 -9.66 24.62
CA SER A 92 10.39 -8.45 25.44
C SER A 92 10.09 -8.78 26.89
N ASN A 93 11.10 -8.68 27.75
CA ASN A 93 11.10 -9.14 29.14
C ASN A 93 10.52 -10.55 29.31
N GLU A 94 10.65 -11.40 28.28
CA GLU A 94 10.08 -12.74 28.24
C GLU A 94 8.58 -12.77 28.57
N ILE A 95 7.82 -11.79 28.06
CA ILE A 95 6.35 -11.69 28.22
C ILE A 95 5.68 -13.03 27.87
N VAL A 96 6.14 -13.71 26.82
CA VAL A 96 5.76 -15.10 26.50
C VAL A 96 6.95 -16.00 26.77
N PRO A 97 6.95 -16.84 27.82
CA PRO A 97 8.07 -17.73 28.12
C PRO A 97 8.43 -18.66 26.95
N LEU A 98 9.72 -19.02 26.82
CA LEU A 98 10.25 -19.83 25.72
C LEU A 98 9.45 -21.12 25.44
N GLU A 99 9.08 -21.87 26.48
CA GLU A 99 8.30 -23.10 26.35
C GLU A 99 6.87 -22.85 25.84
N GLU A 100 6.28 -21.72 26.23
CA GLU A 100 4.98 -21.30 25.72
C GLU A 100 5.09 -20.83 24.28
N TYR A 101 6.10 -20.02 23.96
CA TYR A 101 6.36 -19.58 22.58
C TYR A 101 6.51 -20.77 21.63
N ARG A 102 7.26 -21.82 22.03
CA ARG A 102 7.37 -23.06 21.24
C ARG A 102 6.00 -23.69 20.96
N LYS A 103 5.16 -23.82 21.99
CA LYS A 103 3.81 -24.39 21.85
C LYS A 103 2.94 -23.52 20.96
N ASN A 104 3.04 -22.20 21.09
CA ASN A 104 2.26 -21.26 20.31
C ASN A 104 2.64 -21.30 18.82
N ILE A 105 3.94 -21.38 18.47
CA ILE A 105 4.35 -21.55 17.07
C ILE A 105 3.81 -22.86 16.49
N LEU A 106 3.87 -23.97 17.24
CA LEU A 106 3.29 -25.25 16.81
C LEU A 106 1.78 -25.15 16.59
N GLU A 107 1.06 -24.47 17.48
CA GLU A 107 -0.37 -24.23 17.35
C GLU A 107 -0.68 -23.39 16.09
N LEU A 108 0.07 -22.33 15.84
CA LEU A 108 -0.11 -21.50 14.64
C LEU A 108 0.12 -22.29 13.36
N ILE A 109 1.17 -23.12 13.30
CA ILE A 109 1.41 -24.04 12.16
C ILE A 109 0.20 -24.94 11.93
N ASN A 110 -0.32 -25.55 13.01
CA ASN A 110 -1.46 -26.46 12.92
C ASN A 110 -2.72 -25.74 12.44
N LYS A 111 -3.05 -24.58 13.00
CA LYS A 111 -4.21 -23.79 12.57
C LYS A 111 -4.13 -23.38 11.10
N VAL A 112 -2.95 -23.00 10.60
CA VAL A 112 -2.74 -22.67 9.18
C VAL A 112 -2.93 -23.90 8.29
N ARG A 113 -2.42 -25.07 8.70
CA ARG A 113 -2.61 -26.33 7.96
C ARG A 113 -4.05 -26.82 7.99
N GLU A 114 -4.76 -26.64 9.10
CA GLU A 114 -6.17 -27.03 9.27
C GLU A 114 -7.10 -26.31 8.29
N ILE A 115 -6.79 -25.07 7.93
CA ILE A 115 -7.52 -24.29 6.92
C ILE A 115 -7.03 -24.57 5.48
N GLY A 116 -6.08 -25.49 5.29
CA GLY A 116 -5.57 -25.91 3.98
C GLY A 116 -4.43 -25.05 3.42
N ALA A 117 -3.91 -24.11 4.20
CA ALA A 117 -2.87 -23.18 3.78
C ALA A 117 -1.45 -23.67 4.13
N ILE A 118 -0.45 -23.11 3.45
CA ILE A 118 0.97 -23.40 3.69
C ILE A 118 1.56 -22.37 4.67
N PRO A 119 2.01 -22.78 5.87
CA PRO A 119 2.74 -21.88 6.75
C PRO A 119 4.17 -21.68 6.26
N ILE A 120 4.65 -20.45 6.34
CA ILE A 120 6.07 -20.07 6.18
C ILE A 120 6.47 -19.30 7.43
N LEU A 121 7.48 -19.79 8.15
CA LEU A 121 7.99 -19.11 9.34
C LEU A 121 9.08 -18.11 8.95
N GLN A 122 9.09 -16.97 9.63
CA GLN A 122 10.12 -15.94 9.50
C GLN A 122 10.72 -15.64 10.86
N THR A 123 12.05 -15.76 11.00
CA THR A 123 12.72 -15.14 12.15
C THR A 123 12.63 -13.62 12.03
N SER A 124 12.67 -12.89 13.14
CA SER A 124 12.76 -11.42 13.13
C SER A 124 14.15 -10.92 12.69
N ASN A 125 14.28 -9.63 12.37
CA ASN A 125 15.58 -8.97 12.25
C ASN A 125 16.38 -8.95 13.56
N ILE A 126 17.69 -8.69 13.48
CA ILE A 126 18.55 -8.41 14.65
C ILE A 126 18.21 -7.06 15.28
N ILE A 127 18.64 -6.86 16.53
CA ILE A 127 18.38 -5.65 17.33
C ILE A 127 19.67 -4.90 17.67
N LYS A 128 19.55 -3.60 17.98
CA LYS A 128 20.56 -2.85 18.74
C LYS A 128 20.48 -3.25 20.23
N MET A 129 21.18 -2.52 21.10
CA MET A 129 21.21 -2.80 22.54
C MET A 129 19.85 -2.49 23.22
N ASP A 130 18.89 -3.39 23.08
CA ASP A 130 17.62 -3.41 23.83
C ASP A 130 17.68 -4.48 24.93
N LEU A 131 17.86 -4.04 26.18
CA LEU A 131 17.97 -4.93 27.34
C LEU A 131 16.69 -5.72 27.61
N SER A 132 15.53 -5.22 27.19
CA SER A 132 14.27 -5.95 27.35
C SER A 132 14.23 -7.20 26.49
N ARG A 133 14.94 -7.22 25.35
CA ARG A 133 14.93 -8.33 24.38
C ARG A 133 16.26 -9.08 24.29
N LYS A 134 17.03 -9.09 25.38
CA LYS A 134 18.32 -9.81 25.47
C LYS A 134 18.22 -11.31 25.14
N SER A 135 17.05 -11.90 25.27
CA SER A 135 16.78 -13.32 25.00
C SER A 135 16.28 -13.60 23.58
N LEU A 136 16.13 -12.59 22.71
CA LEU A 136 15.57 -12.73 21.36
C LEU A 136 16.19 -13.89 20.56
N LYS A 137 17.52 -14.08 20.65
CA LYS A 137 18.21 -15.18 19.98
C LYS A 137 17.61 -16.56 20.31
N PHE A 138 17.25 -16.81 21.57
CA PHE A 138 16.65 -18.08 21.99
C PHE A 138 15.26 -18.31 21.37
N TYR A 139 14.48 -17.24 21.15
CA TYR A 139 13.20 -17.34 20.43
C TYR A 139 13.43 -17.70 18.96
N MET A 140 14.44 -17.11 18.32
CA MET A 140 14.79 -17.42 16.92
C MET A 140 15.31 -18.85 16.79
N ASP A 141 16.08 -19.35 17.76
CA ASP A 141 16.54 -20.74 17.82
C ASP A 141 15.35 -21.72 17.95
N ILE A 142 14.35 -21.41 18.78
CA ILE A 142 13.12 -22.20 18.86
C ILE A 142 12.39 -22.21 17.51
N LEU A 143 12.30 -21.06 16.84
CA LEU A 143 11.62 -20.97 15.55
C LEU A 143 12.31 -21.86 14.49
N ARG A 144 13.66 -21.87 14.46
CA ARG A 144 14.46 -22.78 13.61
C ARG A 144 14.20 -24.24 13.92
N GLU A 145 14.21 -24.61 15.19
CA GLU A 145 13.97 -25.99 15.63
C GLU A 145 12.56 -26.47 15.27
N VAL A 146 11.55 -25.62 15.51
CA VAL A 146 10.16 -25.93 15.21
C VAL A 146 9.94 -26.06 13.69
N ALA A 147 10.50 -25.15 12.89
CA ALA A 147 10.41 -25.22 11.43
C ALA A 147 10.98 -26.54 10.90
N ARG A 148 12.22 -26.88 11.32
CA ARG A 148 12.88 -28.14 10.94
C ARG A 148 12.11 -29.37 11.42
N GLY A 149 11.62 -29.36 12.65
CA GLY A 149 10.93 -30.50 13.26
C GLY A 149 9.54 -30.78 12.68
N ASN A 150 8.95 -29.82 11.97
CA ASN A 150 7.57 -29.91 11.46
C ASN A 150 7.47 -29.80 9.94
N ASP A 151 8.60 -29.81 9.22
CA ASP A 151 8.66 -29.66 7.76
C ASP A 151 7.94 -28.39 7.28
N VAL A 152 8.38 -27.25 7.82
CA VAL A 152 7.87 -25.91 7.49
C VAL A 152 9.03 -25.07 6.95
N MET A 153 8.80 -24.37 5.83
CA MET A 153 9.79 -23.45 5.28
C MET A 153 10.12 -22.35 6.29
N LEU A 154 11.40 -22.05 6.45
CA LEU A 154 11.90 -20.97 7.29
C LEU A 154 12.65 -19.96 6.42
N ILE A 155 12.31 -18.67 6.57
CA ILE A 155 13.09 -17.56 6.06
C ILE A 155 13.81 -16.90 7.25
N ASP A 156 15.13 -17.14 7.35
CA ASP A 156 15.94 -16.80 8.52
C ASP A 156 16.58 -15.40 8.43
N HIS A 157 15.75 -14.35 8.49
CA HIS A 157 16.21 -12.96 8.53
C HIS A 157 17.24 -12.67 9.64
N TYR A 158 17.15 -13.35 10.78
CA TYR A 158 18.03 -13.10 11.91
C TYR A 158 19.46 -13.52 11.57
N SER A 159 19.64 -14.74 11.05
CA SER A 159 20.95 -15.24 10.61
C SER A 159 21.49 -14.40 9.45
N HIS A 160 20.65 -14.06 8.48
CA HIS A 160 21.04 -13.22 7.34
C HIS A 160 21.60 -11.87 7.80
N TRP A 161 20.92 -11.20 8.74
CA TRP A 161 21.39 -9.91 9.26
C TRP A 161 22.62 -10.06 10.17
N GLU A 162 22.79 -11.17 10.90
CA GLU A 162 24.03 -11.46 11.63
C GLU A 162 25.23 -11.58 10.68
N ASP A 163 25.04 -12.15 9.49
CA ASP A 163 26.09 -12.23 8.48
C ASP A 163 26.41 -10.85 7.89
N LEU A 164 25.39 -10.03 7.60
CA LEU A 164 25.60 -8.65 7.19
C LEU A 164 26.34 -7.81 8.26
N GLU A 165 26.09 -8.05 9.55
CA GLU A 165 26.77 -7.36 10.65
C GLU A 165 28.26 -7.73 10.74
N LYS A 166 28.62 -8.98 10.42
CA LYS A 166 30.03 -9.41 10.35
C LYS A 166 30.77 -8.69 9.23
N GLU A 167 30.09 -8.40 8.12
CA GLU A 167 30.65 -7.68 6.96
C GLU A 167 30.70 -6.17 7.19
N ASN A 168 29.66 -5.60 7.79
CA ASN A 168 29.57 -4.18 8.13
C ASN A 168 29.03 -4.00 9.55
N SER A 169 29.92 -3.67 10.50
CA SER A 169 29.56 -3.44 11.89
C SER A 169 28.58 -2.27 12.12
N ASN A 170 28.38 -1.39 11.13
CA ASN A 170 27.42 -0.29 11.19
C ASN A 170 26.02 -0.66 10.65
N ILE A 171 25.82 -1.88 10.15
CA ILE A 171 24.58 -2.26 9.44
C ILE A 171 23.31 -2.03 10.28
N LYS A 172 23.37 -2.23 11.60
CA LYS A 172 22.24 -1.98 12.50
C LYS A 172 21.78 -0.52 12.48
N ASN A 173 22.71 0.43 12.37
CA ASN A 173 22.36 1.85 12.28
C ASN A 173 21.79 2.21 10.91
N GLU A 174 22.20 1.48 9.87
CA GLU A 174 21.72 1.70 8.50
C GLU A 174 20.33 1.11 8.25
N LEU A 175 20.02 -0.04 8.85
CA LEU A 175 18.78 -0.78 8.60
C LEU A 175 17.70 -0.61 9.68
N LEU A 176 18.05 -0.14 10.89
CA LEU A 176 17.09 0.05 11.98
C LEU A 176 16.87 1.53 12.28
N SER A 177 15.61 1.93 12.30
CA SER A 177 15.16 3.28 12.67
C SER A 177 15.32 3.56 14.17
N ASP A 178 15.11 2.55 15.00
CA ASP A 178 15.31 2.60 16.46
C ASP A 178 16.11 1.38 16.93
N LEU A 179 15.83 0.87 18.14
CA LEU A 179 16.52 -0.30 18.69
C LEU A 179 16.11 -1.62 18.03
N ILE A 180 14.90 -1.72 17.46
CA ILE A 180 14.34 -3.00 17.00
C ILE A 180 13.63 -2.93 15.66
N HIS A 181 13.13 -1.77 15.25
CA HIS A 181 12.28 -1.63 14.07
C HIS A 181 13.10 -1.30 12.82
N PRO A 182 13.01 -2.13 11.76
CA PRO A 182 13.55 -1.81 10.44
C PRO A 182 13.06 -0.46 9.94
N ASN A 183 13.96 0.32 9.35
CA ASN A 183 13.61 1.49 8.56
C ASN A 183 13.27 1.07 7.11
N GLU A 184 13.11 2.02 6.19
CA GLU A 184 12.84 1.75 4.78
C GLU A 184 13.90 0.83 4.12
N LYS A 185 15.18 0.97 4.49
CA LYS A 185 16.26 0.10 4.00
C LYS A 185 16.17 -1.29 4.59
N GLY A 186 15.86 -1.41 5.88
CA GLY A 186 15.69 -2.70 6.53
C GLY A 186 14.49 -3.48 5.98
N HIS A 187 13.37 -2.80 5.70
CA HIS A 187 12.23 -3.41 5.00
C HIS A 187 12.59 -3.89 3.59
N LEU A 188 13.41 -3.12 2.88
CA LEU A 188 13.91 -3.51 1.57
C LEU A 188 14.88 -4.71 1.64
N GLU A 189 15.70 -4.81 2.69
CA GLU A 189 16.57 -5.97 2.90
C GLU A 189 15.75 -7.23 3.19
N ILE A 190 14.74 -7.13 4.06
CA ILE A 190 13.81 -8.23 4.37
C ILE A 190 13.18 -8.77 3.08
N VAL A 191 12.62 -7.90 2.24
CA VAL A 191 11.89 -8.37 1.05
C VAL A 191 12.84 -8.96 0.01
N LYS A 192 14.04 -8.40 -0.17
CA LYS A 192 15.04 -8.95 -1.09
C LYS A 192 15.50 -10.34 -0.66
N PHE A 193 15.66 -10.54 0.64
CA PHE A 193 15.97 -11.86 1.18
C PHE A 193 14.82 -12.85 0.94
N ILE A 194 13.56 -12.43 1.18
CA ILE A 194 12.37 -13.25 0.82
C ILE A 194 12.38 -13.62 -0.67
N PHE A 195 12.70 -12.68 -1.57
CA PHE A 195 12.75 -12.97 -3.00
C PHE A 195 13.79 -14.05 -3.36
N LYS A 196 14.95 -14.02 -2.70
CA LYS A 196 16.00 -15.03 -2.90
C LYS A 196 15.56 -16.39 -2.38
N GLU A 197 15.01 -16.46 -1.17
CA GLU A 197 14.55 -17.70 -0.55
C GLU A 197 13.38 -18.36 -1.31
N LEU A 198 12.56 -17.55 -2.00
CA LEU A 198 11.45 -18.03 -2.83
C LEU A 198 11.80 -18.21 -4.30
N ASP A 199 13.05 -17.98 -4.70
CA ASP A 199 13.53 -18.06 -6.08
C ASP A 199 12.73 -17.15 -7.06
N ILE A 200 12.38 -15.96 -6.61
CA ILE A 200 11.72 -14.91 -7.41
C ILE A 200 12.56 -13.64 -7.53
N PHE A 201 13.84 -13.70 -7.14
CA PHE A 201 14.80 -12.63 -7.34
C PHE A 201 15.33 -12.64 -8.78
N GLU A 202 15.31 -11.48 -9.45
CA GLU A 202 15.87 -11.33 -10.81
C GLU A 202 16.80 -10.12 -10.86
N GLU A 203 18.03 -10.31 -11.37
CA GLU A 203 19.06 -9.26 -11.40
C GLU A 203 18.75 -8.08 -12.32
N ASP A 204 17.77 -8.18 -13.22
CA ASP A 204 17.34 -7.11 -14.11
C ASP A 204 16.02 -6.45 -13.66
N SER A 205 15.36 -6.99 -12.63
CA SER A 205 14.11 -6.47 -12.10
C SER A 205 14.32 -5.18 -11.29
N TYR A 206 13.47 -4.18 -11.50
CA TYR A 206 13.57 -2.91 -10.74
C TYR A 206 13.24 -3.10 -9.26
N THR A 207 12.32 -4.01 -8.93
CA THR A 207 11.94 -4.29 -7.53
C THR A 207 13.04 -5.05 -6.78
N CYS A 208 13.84 -5.86 -7.48
CA CYS A 208 14.99 -6.57 -6.91
C CYS A 208 16.24 -5.67 -6.76
N ASN A 209 16.42 -4.71 -7.67
CA ASN A 209 17.57 -3.79 -7.68
C ASN A 209 17.35 -2.47 -6.95
N LEU A 210 16.15 -2.23 -6.41
CA LEU A 210 15.86 -1.00 -5.68
C LEU A 210 16.87 -0.78 -4.54
N SER A 211 17.28 0.46 -4.28
CA SER A 211 18.19 0.82 -3.18
C SER A 211 17.89 2.22 -2.69
N TYR A 212 18.04 2.49 -1.38
CA TYR A 212 17.79 3.82 -0.81
C TYR A 212 19.06 4.52 -0.27
N PRO A 213 19.16 5.87 -0.33
CA PRO A 213 18.24 6.77 -1.05
C PRO A 213 18.21 6.40 -2.53
N ILE A 214 17.07 6.61 -3.18
CA ILE A 214 16.84 6.14 -4.54
C ILE A 214 17.91 6.80 -5.41
N LYS A 215 18.85 6.01 -5.95
CA LYS A 215 19.89 6.51 -6.87
C LYS A 215 19.31 7.16 -8.14
N ALA A 216 17.98 7.15 -8.29
CA ALA A 216 17.23 7.72 -9.39
C ALA A 216 17.05 9.24 -9.33
N GLU A 217 17.38 9.96 -8.26
CA GLU A 217 17.37 11.44 -8.35
C GLU A 217 18.38 11.95 -9.39
N ASN A 218 19.47 11.21 -9.64
CA ASN A 218 20.36 11.45 -10.78
C ASN A 218 19.81 10.91 -12.12
N TYR A 219 18.87 9.95 -12.10
CA TYR A 219 18.18 9.46 -13.31
C TYR A 219 17.13 10.48 -13.79
N PHE A 220 16.54 11.23 -12.86
CA PHE A 220 15.70 12.39 -13.14
C PHE A 220 16.51 13.55 -13.73
N GLU A 221 17.76 13.79 -13.31
CA GLU A 221 18.62 14.78 -13.98
C GLU A 221 18.80 14.46 -15.48
N GLY A 222 18.87 13.18 -15.86
CA GLY A 222 19.00 12.76 -17.25
C GLY A 222 17.76 12.94 -18.13
N LYS A 223 16.55 13.05 -17.56
CA LYS A 223 15.29 13.30 -18.31
C LYS A 223 14.69 14.69 -18.07
N VAL A 224 15.07 15.37 -16.99
CA VAL A 224 14.55 16.69 -16.58
C VAL A 224 15.56 17.81 -16.88
N HIS A 225 16.85 17.52 -17.09
CA HIS A 225 17.85 18.53 -17.50
C HIS A 225 18.43 18.29 -18.89
N SER A 226 17.73 18.82 -19.89
CA SER A 226 18.40 19.58 -20.93
C SER A 226 17.92 21.02 -20.97
N LYS A 227 17.71 21.67 -19.80
CA LYS A 227 17.84 23.14 -19.62
C LYS A 227 17.40 23.66 -18.22
N TYR A 228 18.37 24.28 -17.54
CA TYR A 228 18.23 25.40 -16.59
C TYR A 228 18.09 25.10 -15.09
N ASN A 229 19.23 24.86 -14.44
CA ASN A 229 19.40 25.03 -12.99
C ASN A 229 20.11 26.36 -12.67
N GLN A 230 19.37 27.46 -12.48
CA GLN A 230 19.96 28.65 -11.83
C GLN A 230 19.02 29.53 -10.99
N GLU A 231 17.70 29.32 -10.95
CA GLU A 231 16.79 30.23 -10.21
C GLU A 231 16.13 29.66 -8.93
N ILE A 232 16.36 28.40 -8.57
CA ILE A 232 15.56 27.71 -7.53
C ILE A 232 15.90 28.13 -6.07
N PHE A 233 16.99 28.84 -5.80
CA PHE A 233 17.44 29.06 -4.42
C PHE A 233 16.70 30.13 -3.61
N ASN A 234 15.81 30.95 -4.20
CA ASN A 234 15.27 32.12 -3.50
C ASN A 234 13.78 32.07 -3.10
N THR A 235 13.02 31.02 -3.42
CA THR A 235 11.54 31.04 -3.25
C THR A 235 11.00 30.15 -2.12
N ILE A 236 11.83 29.33 -1.47
CA ILE A 236 11.38 28.26 -0.57
C ILE A 236 10.98 28.76 0.85
N SER A 237 11.38 29.97 1.27
CA SER A 237 11.13 30.39 2.66
C SER A 237 9.77 31.02 2.98
N ASN A 238 8.82 31.21 2.05
CA ASN A 238 7.68 32.12 2.29
C ASN A 238 6.26 31.66 1.83
N LYS A 239 5.92 30.36 1.78
CA LYS A 239 4.60 29.95 1.21
C LYS A 239 3.78 28.88 1.94
N THR A 240 3.92 28.72 3.25
CA THR A 240 3.03 27.83 4.03
C THR A 240 1.64 28.43 4.31
N SER A 241 1.48 29.77 4.33
CA SER A 241 0.20 30.40 4.69
C SER A 241 -0.80 30.59 3.53
N LEU A 242 -0.33 30.59 2.27
CA LEU A 242 -1.19 30.83 1.09
C LEU A 242 -1.92 29.57 0.59
N GLN A 243 -1.49 28.37 1.00
CA GLN A 243 -2.11 27.10 0.59
C GLN A 243 -3.44 26.83 1.32
N GLU A 244 -3.65 27.40 2.50
CA GLU A 244 -4.81 27.13 3.35
C GLU A 244 -6.02 28.05 3.04
N GLU A 245 -5.79 29.26 2.52
CA GLU A 245 -6.88 30.24 2.27
C GLU A 245 -7.67 30.04 0.96
N LEU A 246 -7.21 29.21 0.01
CA LEU A 246 -7.83 29.06 -1.31
C LEU A 246 -8.91 27.96 -1.42
N ILE A 247 -9.20 27.24 -0.34
CA ILE A 247 -10.15 26.12 -0.31
C ILE A 247 -11.43 26.53 0.43
N LYS A 248 -12.19 27.46 -0.14
CA LYS A 248 -13.60 27.67 0.25
C LYS A 248 -14.45 27.87 -1.00
N SER A 249 -15.18 26.84 -1.41
CA SER A 249 -16.48 27.03 -2.08
C SER A 249 -17.39 25.80 -2.04
N ASN A 250 -18.62 26.08 -1.60
CA ASN A 250 -19.94 25.57 -1.96
C ASN A 250 -20.21 24.05 -2.03
N LYS A 251 -20.92 23.52 -1.01
CA LYS A 251 -21.62 22.23 -1.05
C LYS A 251 -22.90 22.29 -0.21
N GLU A 252 -24.07 22.37 -0.84
CA GLU A 252 -25.36 22.15 -0.14
C GLU A 252 -26.09 20.85 -0.57
N ASN A 253 -25.74 20.22 -1.70
CA ASN A 253 -26.37 18.94 -2.13
C ASN A 253 -25.40 17.73 -2.25
N LEU A 254 -24.16 17.85 -1.74
CA LEU A 254 -23.10 16.80 -1.81
C LEU A 254 -22.84 16.12 -0.46
N ASN A 255 -23.63 16.43 0.59
CA ASN A 255 -23.34 16.00 1.96
C ASN A 255 -23.71 14.54 2.24
N ASP A 256 -24.78 14.01 1.66
CA ASP A 256 -25.31 12.69 2.05
C ASP A 256 -24.39 11.53 1.63
N ASN A 257 -23.79 11.59 0.44
CA ASN A 257 -22.81 10.58 0.01
C ASN A 257 -21.50 10.66 0.80
N LEU A 258 -21.06 11.87 1.15
CA LEU A 258 -19.88 12.04 1.99
C LEU A 258 -20.12 11.49 3.39
N GLU A 259 -21.34 11.66 3.93
CA GLU A 259 -21.74 11.06 5.19
C GLU A 259 -21.70 9.54 5.12
N ALA A 260 -22.24 8.92 4.07
CA ALA A 260 -22.18 7.47 3.89
C ALA A 260 -20.74 6.94 3.84
N ILE A 261 -19.83 7.61 3.13
CA ILE A 261 -18.41 7.23 3.09
C ILE A 261 -17.75 7.44 4.46
N THR A 262 -18.07 8.54 5.14
CA THR A 262 -17.55 8.84 6.49
C THR A 262 -18.01 7.78 7.49
N ASN A 263 -19.26 7.31 7.39
CA ASN A 263 -19.80 6.22 8.18
C ASN A 263 -19.05 4.91 7.88
N LEU A 264 -18.78 4.58 6.61
CA LEU A 264 -17.94 3.43 6.24
C LEU A 264 -16.51 3.52 6.78
N ILE A 265 -15.94 4.72 6.95
CA ILE A 265 -14.60 4.89 7.56
C ILE A 265 -14.68 4.64 9.07
N ASN A 266 -15.73 5.15 9.72
CA ASN A 266 -15.86 5.14 11.17
C ASN A 266 -16.49 3.87 11.75
N GLU A 267 -17.19 3.06 10.96
CA GLU A 267 -17.81 1.83 11.42
C GLU A 267 -16.78 0.81 11.94
N ASP A 268 -17.18 -0.01 12.90
CA ASP A 268 -16.34 -1.08 13.47
C ASP A 268 -16.47 -2.39 12.67
N GLU A 269 -16.66 -2.27 11.35
CA GLU A 269 -16.79 -3.39 10.42
C GLU A 269 -15.54 -3.57 9.56
N LYS A 270 -15.31 -4.82 9.15
CA LYS A 270 -14.34 -5.17 8.11
C LYS A 270 -14.92 -4.89 6.73
N GLY A 271 -14.07 -4.79 5.72
CA GLY A 271 -14.56 -4.68 4.34
C GLY A 271 -13.47 -4.45 3.32
N ILE A 272 -13.75 -4.84 2.07
CA ILE A 272 -12.85 -4.58 0.94
C ILE A 272 -13.26 -3.28 0.28
N TRP A 273 -12.27 -2.46 -0.06
CA TRP A 273 -12.45 -1.26 -0.86
C TRP A 273 -11.68 -1.45 -2.17
N VAL A 274 -12.32 -1.15 -3.29
CA VAL A 274 -11.73 -1.38 -4.61
C VAL A 274 -11.36 -0.04 -5.25
N PHE A 275 -10.16 0.04 -5.83
CA PHE A 275 -9.69 1.16 -6.64
C PHE A 275 -9.51 0.71 -8.09
N LEU A 276 -10.24 1.36 -8.99
CA LEU A 276 -10.22 1.15 -10.43
C LEU A 276 -9.64 2.40 -11.10
N GLY A 277 -8.76 2.21 -12.08
CA GLY A 277 -8.25 3.30 -12.91
C GLY A 277 -7.10 2.87 -13.81
N ASP A 278 -6.50 3.82 -14.51
CA ASP A 278 -5.43 3.56 -15.47
C ASP A 278 -4.04 3.46 -14.78
N GLU A 279 -2.97 3.83 -15.49
CA GLU A 279 -1.60 3.78 -14.96
C GLU A 279 -1.40 4.67 -13.73
N ASP A 280 -2.10 5.81 -13.63
CA ASP A 280 -2.01 6.70 -12.46
C ASP A 280 -2.60 6.03 -11.20
N THR A 281 -3.57 5.12 -11.36
CA THR A 281 -4.05 4.26 -10.26
C THR A 281 -3.09 3.12 -9.96
N ASN A 282 -2.45 2.56 -10.99
CA ASN A 282 -1.53 1.44 -10.82
C ASN A 282 -0.30 1.81 -9.97
N GLY A 283 0.39 2.88 -10.35
CA GLY A 283 1.60 3.38 -9.68
C GLY A 283 2.83 2.47 -9.73
N THR A 284 2.78 1.38 -10.49
CA THR A 284 3.90 0.42 -10.64
C THR A 284 5.07 1.05 -11.38
N GLY A 285 6.24 1.05 -10.75
CA GLY A 285 7.49 1.57 -11.33
C GLY A 285 7.69 3.09 -11.15
N ASP A 286 6.65 3.90 -11.34
CA ASP A 286 6.75 5.37 -11.26
C ASP A 286 6.80 5.93 -9.82
N THR A 287 6.54 5.05 -8.83
CA THR A 287 6.62 5.37 -7.40
C THR A 287 8.01 5.12 -6.80
N PHE A 288 8.94 4.51 -7.54
CA PHE A 288 10.34 4.29 -7.12
C PHE A 288 10.51 3.72 -5.69
N GLY A 289 9.58 2.86 -5.26
CA GLY A 289 9.60 2.26 -3.92
C GLY A 289 8.90 3.06 -2.82
N TYR A 290 8.39 4.25 -3.11
CA TYR A 290 7.39 4.90 -2.27
C TYR A 290 6.02 4.23 -2.43
N LYS A 291 5.13 4.49 -1.48
CA LYS A 291 3.72 4.09 -1.59
C LYS A 291 3.05 4.77 -2.78
N ASN A 292 2.18 4.05 -3.49
CA ASN A 292 1.21 4.67 -4.39
C ASN A 292 0.05 5.29 -3.56
N TYR A 293 -0.83 6.06 -4.21
CA TYR A 293 -1.88 6.75 -3.47
C TYR A 293 -2.86 5.79 -2.78
N VAL A 294 -3.11 4.61 -3.35
CA VAL A 294 -3.99 3.60 -2.72
C VAL A 294 -3.36 3.08 -1.44
N GLU A 295 -2.05 2.84 -1.44
CA GLU A 295 -1.27 2.45 -0.26
C GLU A 295 -1.29 3.53 0.84
N TYR A 296 -1.18 4.81 0.47
CA TYR A 296 -1.34 5.90 1.44
C TYR A 296 -2.76 5.96 2.03
N VAL A 297 -3.79 5.75 1.20
CA VAL A 297 -5.18 5.74 1.67
C VAL A 297 -5.47 4.54 2.56
N GLU A 298 -4.94 3.38 2.18
CA GLU A 298 -4.99 2.15 2.96
C GLU A 298 -4.37 2.36 4.34
N GLU A 299 -3.19 2.95 4.39
CA GLU A 299 -2.49 3.21 5.64
C GLU A 299 -3.22 4.26 6.50
N ARG A 300 -3.73 5.36 5.93
CA ARG A 300 -4.49 6.35 6.70
C ARG A 300 -5.72 5.74 7.36
N ILE A 301 -6.50 4.96 6.63
CA ILE A 301 -7.76 4.39 7.12
C ILE A 301 -7.51 3.20 8.05
N ARG A 302 -6.66 2.25 7.67
CA ARG A 302 -6.44 1.01 8.45
C ARG A 302 -5.53 1.21 9.65
N TRP A 303 -4.61 2.18 9.61
CA TRP A 303 -3.68 2.41 10.71
C TRP A 303 -4.05 3.62 11.57
N GLU A 304 -4.07 4.82 11.02
CA GLU A 304 -4.18 6.02 11.86
C GLU A 304 -5.61 6.24 12.39
N LEU A 305 -6.62 5.73 11.68
CA LEU A 305 -8.05 5.88 12.02
C LEU A 305 -8.69 4.63 12.65
N ASN A 306 -7.92 3.59 12.98
CA ASN A 306 -8.49 2.38 13.58
C ASN A 306 -8.87 2.54 15.06
N HIS A 307 -8.31 3.53 15.76
CA HIS A 307 -8.54 3.77 17.19
C HIS A 307 -8.38 2.52 18.09
N GLY A 308 -7.50 1.58 17.71
CA GLY A 308 -7.27 0.32 18.42
C GLY A 308 -8.24 -0.83 18.04
N CYS A 309 -9.23 -0.60 17.18
CA CYS A 309 -10.19 -1.62 16.76
C CYS A 309 -9.59 -2.54 15.69
N ILE A 310 -9.54 -3.85 15.98
CA ILE A 310 -9.03 -4.85 15.03
C ILE A 310 -9.85 -4.91 13.75
N ASN A 311 -11.18 -4.82 13.81
CA ASN A 311 -12.03 -4.86 12.63
C ASN A 311 -11.76 -3.69 11.67
N LYS A 312 -11.48 -2.49 12.20
CA LYS A 312 -11.11 -1.33 11.37
C LYS A 312 -9.79 -1.52 10.64
N ARG A 313 -8.87 -2.33 11.19
CA ARG A 313 -7.64 -2.72 10.50
C ARG A 313 -7.92 -3.65 9.32
N GLU A 314 -9.07 -4.32 9.30
CA GLU A 314 -9.45 -5.23 8.20
C GLU A 314 -10.28 -4.55 7.10
N LYS A 315 -10.05 -3.24 6.90
CA LYS A 315 -10.57 -2.45 5.79
C LYS A 315 -9.59 -2.42 4.60
N PHE A 316 -9.30 -3.59 4.04
CA PHE A 316 -8.29 -3.75 2.98
C PHE A 316 -8.66 -3.03 1.69
N MET A 317 -7.64 -2.55 0.98
CA MET A 317 -7.80 -1.89 -0.31
C MET A 317 -7.17 -2.74 -1.42
N ILE A 318 -7.94 -2.95 -2.49
CA ILE A 318 -7.47 -3.65 -3.68
C ILE A 318 -7.30 -2.64 -4.80
N ASN A 319 -6.06 -2.56 -5.31
CA ASN A 319 -5.70 -1.69 -6.43
C ASN A 319 -5.68 -2.49 -7.74
N PHE A 320 -6.74 -2.33 -8.56
CA PHE A 320 -6.86 -2.87 -9.92
C PHE A 320 -6.45 -1.89 -11.02
N GLY A 321 -5.65 -0.87 -10.68
CA GLY A 321 -5.11 0.05 -11.65
C GLY A 321 -4.21 -0.67 -12.66
N THR A 322 -4.46 -0.50 -13.97
CA THR A 322 -3.58 -1.02 -15.03
C THR A 322 -3.71 -0.17 -16.30
N GLU A 323 -2.73 -0.24 -17.21
CA GLU A 323 -2.81 0.41 -18.53
C GLU A 323 -3.97 -0.08 -19.41
N LYS A 324 -4.58 -1.24 -19.08
CA LYS A 324 -5.70 -1.81 -19.84
C LYS A 324 -7.04 -1.18 -19.46
N VAL A 325 -7.13 -0.59 -18.26
CA VAL A 325 -8.40 -0.13 -17.69
C VAL A 325 -8.86 1.16 -18.38
N ASN A 326 -9.96 1.02 -19.10
CA ASN A 326 -10.84 2.08 -19.58
C ASN A 326 -12.30 1.63 -19.35
N SER A 327 -13.27 2.48 -19.70
CA SER A 327 -14.68 2.18 -19.44
C SER A 327 -15.19 0.88 -20.09
N GLU A 328 -14.74 0.55 -21.30
CA GLU A 328 -15.10 -0.69 -22.00
C GLU A 328 -14.49 -1.93 -21.32
N TYR A 329 -13.20 -1.86 -20.98
CA TYR A 329 -12.51 -2.93 -20.25
C TYR A 329 -13.18 -3.20 -18.90
N LEU A 330 -13.52 -2.16 -18.14
CA LEU A 330 -14.20 -2.32 -16.86
C LEU A 330 -15.58 -2.95 -17.03
N MET A 331 -16.34 -2.56 -18.05
CA MET A 331 -17.66 -3.14 -18.31
C MET A 331 -17.60 -4.64 -18.59
N ASN A 332 -16.58 -5.07 -19.34
CA ASN A 332 -16.37 -6.47 -19.71
C ASN A 332 -15.80 -7.32 -18.56
N ASN A 333 -15.07 -6.71 -17.63
CA ASN A 333 -14.38 -7.41 -16.54
C ASN A 333 -14.92 -7.04 -15.15
N PHE A 334 -16.12 -6.45 -15.07
CA PHE A 334 -16.68 -5.93 -13.81
C PHE A 334 -16.79 -7.01 -12.72
N GLU A 335 -17.18 -8.23 -13.11
CA GLU A 335 -17.29 -9.35 -12.18
C GLU A 335 -15.94 -9.67 -11.53
N ASP A 336 -14.88 -9.70 -12.34
CA ASP A 336 -13.54 -10.06 -11.93
C ASP A 336 -12.77 -8.96 -11.21
N LEU A 337 -13.16 -7.70 -11.40
CA LEU A 337 -12.51 -6.55 -10.77
C LEU A 337 -13.29 -6.03 -9.56
N VAL A 338 -14.59 -6.32 -9.47
CA VAL A 338 -15.47 -5.70 -8.47
C VAL A 338 -16.36 -6.73 -7.78
N SER A 339 -17.34 -7.31 -8.47
CA SER A 339 -18.42 -8.09 -7.83
C SER A 339 -17.91 -9.20 -6.92
N LYS A 340 -16.92 -9.99 -7.38
CA LYS A 340 -16.42 -11.16 -6.64
C LYS A 340 -15.77 -10.83 -5.29
N TYR A 341 -15.43 -9.56 -5.05
CA TYR A 341 -14.84 -9.09 -3.80
C TYR A 341 -15.88 -8.50 -2.83
N ASN A 342 -17.13 -8.34 -3.27
CA ASN A 342 -18.21 -7.73 -2.49
C ASN A 342 -17.76 -6.47 -1.72
N PRO A 343 -17.22 -5.44 -2.42
CA PRO A 343 -16.61 -4.30 -1.75
C PRO A 343 -17.63 -3.42 -1.05
N LYS A 344 -17.21 -2.70 -0.01
CA LYS A 344 -18.02 -1.66 0.65
C LYS A 344 -18.01 -0.35 -0.15
N ALA A 345 -16.87 -0.02 -0.77
CA ALA A 345 -16.68 1.17 -1.58
C ALA A 345 -15.87 0.87 -2.84
N VAL A 346 -16.18 1.56 -3.93
CA VAL A 346 -15.48 1.44 -5.22
C VAL A 346 -15.08 2.82 -5.71
N PHE A 347 -13.79 3.11 -5.69
CA PHE A 347 -13.18 4.30 -6.23
C PHE A 347 -12.90 4.11 -7.73
N ILE A 348 -13.39 5.02 -8.57
CA ILE A 348 -13.35 4.90 -10.03
C ILE A 348 -12.64 6.13 -10.60
N MET A 349 -11.40 5.96 -11.07
CA MET A 349 -10.58 6.99 -11.72
C MET A 349 -10.28 6.61 -13.18
N ILE A 350 -11.29 6.67 -14.04
CA ILE A 350 -11.19 6.43 -15.50
C ILE A 350 -11.40 7.73 -16.28
N GLY A 351 -11.26 7.70 -17.61
CA GLY A 351 -11.27 8.91 -18.45
C GLY A 351 -9.90 9.30 -18.99
N GLY A 352 -8.81 8.85 -18.35
CA GLY A 352 -7.43 9.14 -18.79
C GLY A 352 -6.96 8.33 -19.99
N ASN A 353 -7.61 7.18 -20.24
CA ASN A 353 -7.21 6.17 -21.22
C ASN A 353 -8.39 5.69 -22.11
N GLU A 354 -9.41 6.54 -22.26
CA GLU A 354 -10.59 6.21 -23.08
C GLU A 354 -10.25 6.20 -24.57
N LYS A 355 -10.83 5.24 -25.30
CA LYS A 355 -10.66 5.06 -26.75
C LYS A 355 -11.93 5.37 -27.56
N ILE A 356 -12.99 5.71 -26.84
CA ILE A 356 -14.35 5.98 -27.35
C ILE A 356 -14.68 7.46 -27.17
N ASN A 357 -15.70 7.98 -27.84
CA ASN A 357 -16.08 9.38 -27.68
C ASN A 357 -16.72 9.65 -26.30
N PRO A 358 -16.80 10.93 -25.86
CA PRO A 358 -17.37 11.29 -24.56
C PRO A 358 -18.82 10.83 -24.31
N GLU A 359 -19.66 10.73 -25.35
CA GLU A 359 -21.05 10.29 -25.21
C GLU A 359 -21.14 8.79 -24.91
N GLU A 360 -20.38 7.97 -25.64
CA GLU A 360 -20.24 6.54 -25.35
C GLU A 360 -19.61 6.31 -23.97
N PHE A 361 -18.62 7.13 -23.60
CA PHE A 361 -18.05 7.10 -22.26
C PHE A 361 -19.07 7.43 -21.17
N LYS A 362 -19.95 8.43 -21.39
CA LYS A 362 -21.04 8.75 -20.46
C LYS A 362 -21.94 7.54 -20.25
N HIS A 363 -22.35 6.89 -21.34
CA HIS A 363 -23.18 5.68 -21.26
C HIS A 363 -22.49 4.57 -20.45
N ASN A 364 -21.21 4.30 -20.72
CA ASN A 364 -20.46 3.29 -19.99
C ASN A 364 -20.32 3.64 -18.51
N LEU A 365 -19.98 4.88 -18.16
CA LEU A 365 -19.78 5.31 -16.78
C LEU A 365 -21.06 5.17 -15.95
N VAL A 366 -22.22 5.57 -16.50
CA VAL A 366 -23.53 5.39 -15.84
C VAL A 366 -23.83 3.91 -15.58
N ASN A 367 -23.53 3.04 -16.55
CA ASN A 367 -23.71 1.59 -16.40
C ASN A 367 -22.77 1.00 -15.34
N ILE A 368 -21.50 1.41 -15.31
CA ILE A 368 -20.52 0.99 -14.30
C ILE A 368 -21.00 1.37 -12.90
N VAL A 369 -21.39 2.64 -12.71
CA VAL A 369 -21.96 3.13 -11.44
C VAL A 369 -23.17 2.32 -11.03
N SER A 370 -24.09 2.05 -11.96
CA SER A 370 -25.30 1.28 -11.69
C SER A 370 -24.97 -0.14 -11.23
N LYS A 371 -23.97 -0.78 -11.85
CA LYS A 371 -23.47 -2.09 -11.42
C LYS A 371 -22.88 -2.04 -10.01
N VAL A 372 -22.09 -1.02 -9.67
CA VAL A 372 -21.56 -0.83 -8.31
C VAL A 372 -22.68 -0.67 -7.28
N LYS A 373 -23.68 0.18 -7.56
CA LYS A 373 -24.85 0.36 -6.69
C LYS A 373 -25.64 -0.94 -6.52
N SER A 374 -25.75 -1.76 -7.57
CA SER A 374 -26.53 -3.02 -7.56
C SER A 374 -25.99 -4.10 -6.63
N ILE A 375 -24.69 -4.03 -6.29
CA ILE A 375 -24.05 -4.93 -5.33
C ILE A 375 -23.95 -4.31 -3.91
N ASN A 376 -24.73 -3.26 -3.64
CA ASN A 376 -24.75 -2.51 -2.38
C ASN A 376 -23.40 -1.86 -2.00
N SER A 377 -22.55 -1.56 -2.98
CA SER A 377 -21.31 -0.82 -2.79
C SER A 377 -21.51 0.67 -3.02
N ILE A 378 -20.75 1.52 -2.33
CA ILE A 378 -20.75 2.98 -2.56
C ILE A 378 -19.80 3.33 -3.72
N PRO A 379 -20.28 3.86 -4.86
CA PRO A 379 -19.41 4.37 -5.91
C PRO A 379 -18.81 5.73 -5.49
N ILE A 380 -17.53 5.92 -5.79
CA ILE A 380 -16.81 7.17 -5.59
C ILE A 380 -16.11 7.52 -6.89
N LEU A 381 -16.51 8.62 -7.51
CA LEU A 381 -15.89 9.06 -8.76
C LEU A 381 -14.63 9.87 -8.46
N GLN A 382 -13.61 9.70 -9.29
CA GLN A 382 -12.41 10.51 -9.30
C GLN A 382 -12.17 10.97 -10.73
N SER A 383 -11.91 12.26 -10.94
CA SER A 383 -11.40 12.71 -12.25
C SER A 383 -9.92 12.34 -12.38
N PRO A 384 -9.41 12.04 -13.59
CA PRO A 384 -7.97 11.87 -13.80
C PRO A 384 -7.19 13.15 -13.47
N ILE A 385 -5.89 13.02 -13.20
CA ILE A 385 -5.02 14.19 -12.98
C ILE A 385 -4.84 15.01 -14.27
N LYS A 386 -4.61 16.32 -14.13
CA LYS A 386 -4.24 17.16 -15.27
C LYS A 386 -2.76 16.95 -15.60
N ASN A 387 -2.49 16.29 -16.72
CA ASN A 387 -1.14 15.89 -17.13
C ASN A 387 -0.79 16.21 -18.59
N GLY A 388 -1.52 17.15 -19.21
CA GLY A 388 -1.28 17.58 -20.59
C GLY A 388 -1.91 16.70 -21.67
N ARG A 389 -2.51 15.56 -21.32
CA ARG A 389 -3.37 14.79 -22.24
C ARG A 389 -4.66 15.54 -22.53
N ASP A 390 -5.21 15.36 -23.74
CA ASP A 390 -6.52 15.90 -24.12
C ASP A 390 -7.65 15.00 -23.57
N ILE A 391 -8.05 15.29 -22.33
CA ILE A 391 -9.06 14.51 -21.58
C ILE A 391 -10.21 15.38 -21.05
N GLU A 392 -10.28 16.65 -21.45
CA GLU A 392 -11.26 17.61 -20.91
C GLU A 392 -12.70 17.19 -21.18
N GLY A 393 -12.95 16.58 -22.34
CA GLY A 393 -14.26 16.02 -22.69
C GLY A 393 -14.72 14.95 -21.70
N TYR A 394 -13.84 14.01 -21.34
CA TYR A 394 -14.16 12.95 -20.38
C TYR A 394 -14.30 13.48 -18.95
N VAL A 395 -13.45 14.42 -18.55
CA VAL A 395 -13.57 15.08 -17.23
C VAL A 395 -14.91 15.79 -17.08
N LYS A 396 -15.41 16.45 -18.15
CA LYS A 396 -16.74 17.06 -18.16
C LYS A 396 -17.83 16.01 -17.95
N VAL A 397 -17.74 14.87 -18.63
CA VAL A 397 -18.67 13.75 -18.46
C VAL A 397 -18.64 13.20 -17.03
N ILE A 398 -17.48 13.03 -16.40
CA ILE A 398 -17.37 12.54 -15.01
C ILE A 398 -18.10 13.49 -14.05
N ARG A 399 -17.94 14.81 -14.22
CA ARG A 399 -18.64 15.83 -13.42
C ARG A 399 -20.15 15.79 -13.64
N GLU A 400 -20.57 15.60 -14.89
CA GLU A 400 -21.98 15.49 -15.26
C GLU A 400 -22.63 14.26 -14.63
N VAL A 401 -22.01 13.08 -14.78
CA VAL A 401 -22.47 11.83 -14.16
C VAL A 401 -22.47 11.94 -12.63
N SER A 402 -21.42 12.50 -12.01
CA SER A 402 -21.40 12.74 -10.57
C SER A 402 -22.60 13.55 -10.08
N LYS A 403 -23.01 14.57 -10.84
CA LYS A 403 -24.15 15.42 -10.49
C LYS A 403 -25.49 14.73 -10.76
N GLU A 404 -25.64 14.08 -11.91
CA GLU A 404 -26.88 13.42 -12.34
C GLU A 404 -27.19 12.19 -11.48
N GLU A 405 -26.18 11.40 -11.15
CA GLU A 405 -26.29 10.15 -10.38
C GLU A 405 -26.14 10.34 -8.87
N GLU A 406 -25.98 11.60 -8.44
CA GLU A 406 -25.69 12.00 -7.07
C GLU A 406 -24.58 11.13 -6.47
N ILE A 407 -23.36 11.26 -7.01
CA ILE A 407 -22.18 10.50 -6.56
C ILE A 407 -21.12 11.46 -6.07
N PHE A 408 -20.47 11.10 -4.96
CA PHE A 408 -19.33 11.85 -4.45
C PHE A 408 -18.17 11.84 -5.47
N LEU A 409 -17.68 13.04 -5.82
CA LEU A 409 -16.58 13.25 -6.75
C LEU A 409 -15.36 13.86 -6.04
N ILE A 410 -14.22 13.22 -6.24
CA ILE A 410 -12.89 13.76 -5.93
C ILE A 410 -12.30 14.28 -7.25
N ASP A 411 -12.35 15.59 -7.45
CA ASP A 411 -11.93 16.21 -8.72
C ASP A 411 -10.43 16.54 -8.72
N HIS A 412 -9.59 15.57 -9.09
CA HIS A 412 -8.15 15.78 -9.23
C HIS A 412 -7.80 16.71 -10.39
N TYR A 413 -8.53 16.65 -11.51
CA TYR A 413 -8.30 17.54 -12.66
C TYR A 413 -8.43 19.02 -12.28
N GLU A 414 -9.53 19.40 -11.60
CA GLU A 414 -9.72 20.78 -11.11
C GLU A 414 -8.62 21.21 -10.14
N TYR A 415 -8.27 20.31 -9.21
CA TYR A 415 -7.26 20.59 -8.20
C TYR A 415 -5.89 20.86 -8.82
N TRP A 416 -5.47 19.99 -9.74
CA TRP A 416 -4.20 20.12 -10.45
C TRP A 416 -4.20 21.32 -11.40
N ASP A 417 -5.32 21.60 -12.09
CA ASP A 417 -5.47 22.77 -12.94
C ASP A 417 -5.26 24.07 -12.15
N ARG A 418 -5.92 24.21 -11.01
CA ARG A 418 -5.80 25.40 -10.15
C ARG A 418 -4.39 25.55 -9.59
N LEU A 419 -3.78 24.47 -9.13
CA LEU A 419 -2.40 24.51 -8.64
C LEU A 419 -1.42 24.87 -9.76
N SER A 420 -1.60 24.34 -10.98
CA SER A 420 -0.71 24.61 -12.11
C SER A 420 -0.67 26.10 -12.50
N LYS A 421 -1.76 26.84 -12.25
CA LYS A 421 -1.84 28.30 -12.50
C LYS A 421 -1.00 29.13 -11.52
N VAL A 422 -0.67 28.58 -10.35
CA VAL A 422 0.04 29.29 -9.28
C VAL A 422 1.45 28.71 -9.03
N GLN A 423 1.62 27.41 -9.27
CA GLN A 423 2.82 26.63 -8.95
C GLN A 423 3.12 25.61 -10.07
N LYS A 424 3.23 26.08 -11.32
CA LYS A 424 3.42 25.23 -12.51
C LYS A 424 4.60 24.26 -12.36
N GLU A 425 5.76 24.76 -11.95
CA GLU A 425 6.99 23.98 -11.78
C GLU A 425 6.85 22.88 -10.72
N LEU A 426 6.03 23.11 -9.69
CA LEU A 426 5.76 22.10 -8.67
C LEU A 426 4.97 20.94 -9.26
N ILE A 427 3.91 21.23 -10.02
CA ILE A 427 3.11 20.21 -10.69
C ILE A 427 3.94 19.43 -11.71
N GLU A 428 4.77 20.11 -12.49
CA GLU A 428 5.69 19.45 -13.44
C GLU A 428 6.65 18.49 -12.72
N SER A 429 7.08 18.82 -11.49
CA SER A 429 7.93 17.93 -10.67
C SER A 429 7.23 16.70 -10.10
N TRP A 430 5.90 16.62 -10.19
CA TRP A 430 5.08 15.48 -9.76
C TRP A 430 4.83 14.49 -10.88
N LEU A 431 5.32 14.77 -12.09
CA LEU A 431 5.06 13.97 -13.28
C LEU A 431 6.34 13.35 -13.83
N VAL A 432 6.20 12.14 -14.38
CA VAL A 432 7.18 11.46 -15.24
C VAL A 432 6.44 11.03 -16.49
N GLU A 433 6.80 11.61 -17.64
CA GLU A 433 6.14 11.28 -18.93
C GLU A 433 4.61 11.43 -18.89
N GLY A 434 4.13 12.39 -18.10
CA GLY A 434 2.70 12.63 -17.90
C GLY A 434 2.04 11.73 -16.85
N ARG A 435 2.73 10.76 -16.24
CA ARG A 435 2.19 9.95 -15.14
C ARG A 435 2.58 10.52 -13.79
N ALA A 436 1.73 10.37 -12.77
CA ALA A 436 2.10 10.73 -11.41
C ALA A 436 3.32 9.91 -10.94
N ASN A 437 4.38 10.60 -10.54
CA ASN A 437 5.48 9.96 -9.81
C ASN A 437 5.12 9.82 -8.33
N HIS A 438 6.02 9.29 -7.52
CA HIS A 438 5.87 9.19 -6.05
C HIS A 438 5.34 10.47 -5.35
N ARG A 439 5.77 11.67 -5.76
CA ARG A 439 5.25 12.94 -5.23
C ARG A 439 3.82 13.19 -5.70
N GLY A 440 3.54 12.97 -6.98
CA GLY A 440 2.18 13.06 -7.53
C GLY A 440 1.20 12.12 -6.82
N HIS A 441 1.59 10.87 -6.57
CA HIS A 441 0.78 9.91 -5.81
C HIS A 441 0.51 10.37 -4.37
N LEU A 442 1.51 10.94 -3.67
CA LEU A 442 1.31 11.50 -2.34
C LEU A 442 0.28 12.65 -2.38
N GLU A 443 0.31 13.49 -3.40
CA GLU A 443 -0.61 14.62 -3.53
C GLU A 443 -2.03 14.20 -3.95
N ILE A 444 -2.16 13.15 -4.77
CA ILE A 444 -3.46 12.48 -5.01
C ILE A 444 -4.04 11.97 -3.69
N ALA A 445 -3.24 11.28 -2.86
CA ALA A 445 -3.68 10.78 -1.55
C ALA A 445 -4.11 11.92 -0.61
N LYS A 446 -3.32 12.99 -0.51
CA LYS A 446 -3.67 14.18 0.29
C LYS A 446 -4.96 14.84 -0.17
N LYS A 447 -5.21 14.90 -1.48
CA LYS A 447 -6.48 15.39 -2.03
C LYS A 447 -7.65 14.50 -1.59
N ILE A 448 -7.51 13.19 -1.68
CA ILE A 448 -8.50 12.23 -1.19
C ILE A 448 -8.77 12.47 0.30
N PHE A 449 -7.73 12.62 1.12
CA PHE A 449 -7.90 12.86 2.57
C PHE A 449 -8.67 14.14 2.88
N LYS A 450 -8.37 15.23 2.17
CA LYS A 450 -9.06 16.51 2.34
C LYS A 450 -10.53 16.41 1.96
N ASP A 451 -10.82 15.77 0.83
CA ASP A 451 -12.19 15.64 0.33
C ASP A 451 -13.05 14.71 1.20
N LEU A 452 -12.45 13.61 1.70
CA LEU A 452 -13.08 12.69 2.63
C LEU A 452 -13.10 13.20 4.08
N ARG A 453 -12.59 14.41 4.36
CA ARG A 453 -12.50 15.01 5.71
C ARG A 453 -11.73 14.15 6.73
N ILE A 454 -10.73 13.42 6.26
CA ILE A 454 -9.82 12.60 7.08
C ILE A 454 -8.38 13.13 7.09
N TYR A 455 -8.14 14.31 6.53
CA TYR A 455 -6.85 14.99 6.60
C TYR A 455 -6.62 15.58 8.01
N ASP A 456 -5.45 15.33 8.59
CA ASP A 456 -5.04 15.89 9.89
C ASP A 456 -3.57 16.31 9.81
N HIS A 457 -3.24 17.55 10.17
CA HIS A 457 -1.84 18.02 10.13
C HIS A 457 -0.92 17.28 11.11
N ASN A 458 -1.48 16.63 12.14
CA ASN A 458 -0.72 15.84 13.10
C ASN A 458 -0.57 14.37 12.66
N SER A 459 -1.23 13.96 11.59
CA SER A 459 -1.07 12.61 11.02
C SER A 459 0.32 12.48 10.39
N LEU A 460 0.96 11.33 10.59
CA LEU A 460 2.26 11.05 10.00
C LEU A 460 2.17 11.09 8.48
N ILE A 461 1.13 10.47 7.92
CA ILE A 461 0.92 10.35 6.48
C ILE A 461 0.50 11.69 5.86
N CYS A 462 -0.41 12.41 6.51
CA CYS A 462 -0.90 13.69 6.00
C CYS A 462 0.21 14.76 6.06
N GLY A 463 1.00 14.75 7.14
CA GLY A 463 2.17 15.61 7.33
C GLY A 463 3.40 15.17 6.54
N PHE A 464 3.39 13.98 5.94
CA PHE A 464 4.52 13.46 5.18
C PHE A 464 4.85 14.34 3.97
N THR A 465 6.15 14.60 3.79
CA THR A 465 6.68 15.31 2.63
C THR A 465 7.85 14.51 2.05
N ILE A 466 7.90 14.45 0.72
CA ILE A 466 9.04 13.89 0.01
C ILE A 466 9.90 15.08 -0.40
N GLU A 467 10.99 15.30 0.32
CA GLU A 467 11.92 16.39 0.07
C GLU A 467 12.49 16.31 -1.35
N LYS A 468 12.82 17.48 -1.93
CA LYS A 468 13.71 17.58 -3.10
C LYS A 468 15.12 17.46 -2.54
N PHE A 469 15.81 16.36 -2.81
CA PHE A 469 17.26 16.34 -2.67
C PHE A 469 17.89 17.16 -3.80
#